data_AF-A0A3C2AFH6-F1
#
_entry.id   AF-A0A3C2AFH6-F1
#
_cell.length_a   1.000
_cell.length_b   1.000
_cell.length_c   1.000
_cell.angle_alpha   90.00
_cell.angle_beta   90.00
_cell.angle_gamma   90.00
#
_symmetry.space_group_name_H-M   'P 1'
#
loop_
_entity.id
_entity.type
_entity.pdbx_description
1 polymer ?
#
loop_
_entity_poly.entity_id
_entity_poly.type
_entity_poly.pdbx_seq_one_letter_code
_entity_poly.pdbx_strand_id
1 'polypeptide(L)' 'RGIRSIIGCIATGDFHRIRIGVGRPPEGVEASDYVLSPFHRGELNIIDGSIEKAINLIREIIKTKI' A
#
# COMPACT_ATOMS: atom_id res chain seq x y z
N ARG A 1 -5.11 9.85 -4.27
CA ARG A 1 -5.46 10.24 -5.66
C ARG A 1 -5.23 9.11 -6.67
N GLY A 2 -4.20 8.27 -6.53
CA GLY A 2 -3.89 7.17 -7.48
C GLY A 2 -5.03 6.18 -7.75
N ILE A 3 -5.59 5.50 -6.73
CA ILE A 3 -6.64 4.50 -6.93
C ILE A 3 -7.88 5.07 -7.64
N ARG A 4 -8.29 6.30 -7.33
CA ARG A 4 -9.40 6.96 -8.03
C ARG A 4 -9.10 7.15 -9.52
N SER A 5 -7.85 7.47 -9.87
CA SER A 5 -7.42 7.57 -11.27
C SER A 5 -7.52 6.23 -11.98
N ILE A 6 -7.05 5.15 -11.34
CA ILE A 6 -7.10 3.80 -11.91
C ILE A 6 -8.55 3.40 -12.17
N ILE A 7 -9.42 3.54 -11.17
CA ILE A 7 -10.87 3.27 -11.30
C ILE A 7 -11.49 4.08 -12.43
N GLY A 8 -11.10 5.35 -12.57
CA GLY A 8 -11.55 6.21 -13.67
C GLY A 8 -11.12 5.70 -15.05
N CYS A 9 -9.91 5.15 -15.18
CA CYS A 9 -9.41 4.61 -16.45
C CYS A 9 -10.08 3.29 -16.84
N ILE A 10 -10.38 2.41 -15.88
CA ILE A 10 -10.93 1.07 -16.14
C ILE A 10 -12.45 0.99 -15.93
N ALA A 11 -13.09 2.10 -15.54
CA ALA A 11 -14.52 2.23 -15.25
C ALA A 11 -15.07 1.30 -14.16
N THR A 12 -14.21 0.66 -13.35
CA THR A 12 -14.64 -0.23 -12.27
C THR A 12 -13.66 -0.21 -11.09
N GLY A 13 -14.20 -0.42 -9.89
CA GLY A 13 -13.44 -0.69 -8.66
C GLY A 13 -13.32 -2.17 -8.33
N ASP A 14 -13.84 -3.04 -9.21
CA ASP A 14 -13.89 -4.49 -9.03
C ASP A 14 -12.59 -5.15 -9.46
N PHE A 15 -11.58 -4.98 -8.60
CA PHE A 15 -10.29 -5.63 -8.76
C PHE A 15 -9.66 -5.92 -7.39
N HIS A 16 -8.94 -7.03 -7.33
CA HIS A 16 -8.12 -7.39 -6.19
C HIS A 16 -7.00 -6.37 -5.98
N ARG A 17 -6.81 -5.92 -4.73
CA ARG A 17 -5.69 -5.04 -4.36
C ARG A 17 -5.19 -5.37 -2.97
N ILE A 18 -3.87 -5.24 -2.79
CA ILE A 18 -3.21 -5.40 -1.50
C ILE A 18 -2.92 -4.00 -0.94
N ARG A 19 -3.26 -3.77 0.33
CA ARG A 19 -3.00 -2.51 1.02
C ARG A 19 -1.85 -2.69 1.99
N ILE A 20 -0.80 -1.90 1.84
CA ILE A 20 0.31 -1.80 2.80
C ILE A 20 0.08 -0.52 3.59
N GLY A 21 -0.05 -0.65 4.91
CA GLY A 21 -0.24 0.50 5.80
C GLY A 21 1.09 1.24 6.00
N VAL A 22 1.08 2.56 5.86
CA VAL A 22 2.24 3.43 6.11
C VAL A 22 2.08 4.29 7.37
N GLY A 23 1.08 3.99 8.22
CA GLY A 23 0.77 4.79 9.40
C GLY A 23 -0.17 5.98 9.12
N ARG A 24 -0.31 6.85 10.11
CA ARG A 24 -1.05 8.11 10.00
C ARG A 24 -0.06 9.28 10.13
N PRO A 25 -0.26 10.36 9.35
CA PRO A 25 0.54 11.55 9.52
C PRO A 25 0.40 12.10 10.95
N PRO A 26 1.47 12.65 11.55
CA PRO A 26 1.39 13.39 12.79
C PRO A 26 0.44 14.60 12.69
N GLU A 27 -0.02 15.10 13.84
CA GLU A 27 -0.88 16.28 13.87
C GLU A 27 -0.22 17.49 13.19
N GLY A 28 -0.97 18.18 12.34
CA GLY A 28 -0.48 19.33 11.57
C GLY A 28 0.38 18.99 10.35
N VAL A 29 0.64 17.71 10.06
CA VAL A 29 1.37 17.29 8.85
C VAL A 29 0.38 16.92 7.74
N GLU A 30 0.53 17.56 6.58
CA GLU A 30 -0.27 17.23 5.40
C GLU A 30 0.02 15.81 4.92
N ALA A 31 -1.04 15.09 4.54
CA ALA A 31 -0.91 13.70 4.15
C ALA A 31 -0.03 13.51 2.92
N SER A 32 0.02 14.48 2.00
CA SER A 32 0.91 14.47 0.84
C SER A 32 2.37 14.52 1.24
N ASP A 33 2.70 15.35 2.22
CA ASP A 33 4.08 15.57 2.64
C ASP A 33 4.58 14.36 3.43
N TYR A 34 3.72 13.78 4.27
CA TYR A 34 4.02 12.54 4.99
C TYR A 34 4.35 11.38 4.05
N VAL A 35 3.55 11.14 3.00
CA VAL A 35 3.79 10.01 2.07
C VAL A 35 4.96 10.23 1.11
N LEU A 36 5.44 11.47 0.98
CA LEU A 36 6.63 11.81 0.19
C LEU A 36 7.92 11.82 1.03
N SER A 37 7.79 11.77 2.36
CA SER A 37 8.93 11.70 3.27
C SER A 37 9.54 10.29 3.32
N PRO A 38 10.85 10.16 3.59
CA PRO A 38 11.47 8.86 3.78
C PRO A 38 11.00 8.22 5.09
N PHE A 39 10.98 6.87 5.12
CA PHE A 39 10.76 6.14 6.36
C PHE A 39 11.87 6.38 7.37
N HIS A 40 11.52 6.42 8.65
CA HIS A 40 12.50 6.46 9.73
C HIS A 40 13.19 5.11 9.88
N ARG A 41 14.41 5.13 10.43
CA ARG A 41 15.23 3.91 10.59
C ARG A 41 14.51 2.81 11.41
N GLY A 42 13.70 3.21 12.39
CA GLY A 42 12.90 2.28 13.20
C GLY A 42 11.69 1.67 12.48
N GLU A 43 11.27 2.26 11.35
CA GLU A 43 10.14 1.78 10.55
C GLU A 43 10.57 0.80 9.48
N LEU A 44 11.86 0.82 9.07
CA LEU A 44 12.38 0.00 7.96
C LEU A 44 12.10 -1.50 8.15
N ASN A 45 12.41 -2.05 9.32
CA ASN A 45 12.16 -3.47 9.60
C ASN A 45 10.67 -3.86 9.50
N ILE A 46 9.77 -2.93 9.86
CA ILE A 46 8.33 -3.15 9.80
C ILE A 46 7.86 -3.13 8.33
N ILE A 47 8.39 -2.19 7.55
CA ILE A 47 8.12 -2.09 6.11
C ILE A 47 8.63 -3.34 5.38
N ASP A 48 9.85 -3.76 5.64
CA ASP A 48 10.45 -4.95 5.02
C ASP A 48 9.60 -6.20 5.31
N GLY A 49 9.23 -6.44 6.57
CA GLY A 49 8.36 -7.55 6.92
C GLY A 49 6.95 -7.45 6.32
N SER A 50 6.44 -6.23 6.08
CA SER A 50 5.15 -6.03 5.40
C SER A 50 5.24 -6.33 3.91
N ILE A 51 6.37 -5.98 3.27
CA ILE A 51 6.66 -6.31 1.86
C ILE A 51 6.78 -7.82 1.68
N GLU A 52 7.52 -8.51 2.55
CA GLU A 52 7.64 -9.98 2.49
C GLU A 52 6.29 -10.68 2.58
N LYS A 53 5.44 -10.24 3.53
CA LYS A 53 4.07 -10.76 3.66
C LYS A 53 3.25 -10.51 2.41
N ALA A 54 3.34 -9.31 1.82
CA ALA A 54 2.64 -8.99 0.58
C ALA A 54 3.09 -9.90 -0.58
N ILE A 55 4.39 -10.15 -0.73
CA ILE A 55 4.93 -11.05 -1.76
C ILE A 55 4.40 -12.46 -1.59
N ASN A 56 4.42 -12.99 -0.36
CA ASN A 56 3.90 -14.33 -0.09
C ASN A 56 2.40 -14.42 -0.39
N LEU A 57 1.62 -13.40 0.00
CA LEU A 57 0.20 -13.34 -0.29
C LEU A 57 -0.07 -13.30 -1.80
N ILE A 58 0.71 -12.54 -2.59
CA ILE A 58 0.57 -12.49 -4.05
C ILE A 58 0.75 -13.89 -4.64
N ARG A 59 1.75 -14.65 -4.19
CA ARG A 59 1.99 -16.02 -4.67
C ARG A 59 0.80 -16.93 -4.40
N GLU A 60 0.21 -16.84 -3.21
CA GLU A 60 -0.96 -17.65 -2.85
C GLU A 60 -2.20 -17.26 -3.65
N ILE A 61 -2.50 -15.96 -3.79
CA ILE A 61 -3.63 -15.48 -4.59
C ILE A 61 -3.56 -16.00 -6.04
N ILE A 62 -2.36 -15.98 -6.64
CA ILE A 62 -2.16 -16.47 -8.02
C ILE A 62 -2.40 -17.97 -8.12
N LYS A 63 -1.99 -18.75 -7.12
CA LYS A 63 -2.20 -20.22 -7.11
C LYS A 63 -3.67 -20.58 -6.93
N THR A 64 -4.41 -19.85 -6.10
CA THR A 64 -5.73 -20.28 -5.64
C THR A 64 -6.88 -19.91 -6.58
N LYS A 65 -6.65 -19.17 -7.69
CA LYS A 65 -7.73 -18.66 -8.58
C LYS A 65 -8.94 -18.16 -7.76
N ILE A 66 -8.71 -17.11 -6.98
CA ILE A 66 -9.80 -16.32 -6.37
C ILE A 66 -10.46 -15.50 -7.47
#